data_AF-A0A4Q6EQL0-F1
#
_entry.id   AF-A0A4Q6EQL0-F1
#
_cell.length_a   1.000
_cell.length_b   1.000
_cell.length_c   1.000
_cell.angle_alpha   90.00
_cell.angle_beta   90.00
_cell.angle_gamma   90.00
#
_symmetry.space_group_name_H-M   'P 1'
#
loop_
_entity.id
_entity.type
_entity.pdbx_description
1 polymer ?
#
loop_
_entity_poly.entity_id
_entity_poly.type
_entity_poly.pdbx_seq_one_letter_code
_entity_poly.pdbx_strand_id
1 'polypeptide(L)'
;MRARLLCLAMLLTSCGLDLRGGGGGGAETQFSGQAVKLIANPGALRNANGVLQGTGTSIFRQPLLGVNSAASYEVEFTLQNNGELILISHGDENLNGAFQIRFLRRGAGRNSLNVTLQAGGATRGSINDQGVDLFSNVDASLPLRFQVDVHNDEGAASHVLIWDITRTRDVFNPFTALLNTRDPRKSNYGSPGRGAGDRWGMQLQNATVARGLLSTPKFLD
;
A
#
# COMPACT_ATOMS: atom_id res chain seq x y z
N MET A 1 65.17 41.40 -19.93
CA MET A 1 64.27 40.41 -19.31
C MET A 1 62.83 40.80 -19.66
N ARG A 2 62.12 39.97 -20.43
CA ARG A 2 60.75 40.26 -20.88
C ARG A 2 59.76 39.45 -20.03
N ALA A 3 59.02 40.10 -19.15
CA ALA A 3 57.92 39.51 -18.41
C ALA A 3 56.71 39.38 -19.33
N ARG A 4 56.26 38.15 -19.61
CA ARG A 4 55.00 37.87 -20.30
C ARG A 4 53.91 37.70 -19.25
N LEU A 5 52.98 38.64 -19.21
CA LEU A 5 51.72 38.53 -18.47
C LEU A 5 50.85 37.47 -19.17
N LEU A 6 50.55 36.38 -18.48
CA LEU A 6 49.64 35.33 -18.95
C LEU A 6 48.24 35.65 -18.42
N CYS A 7 47.35 36.15 -19.28
CA CYS A 7 45.93 36.29 -18.96
C CYS A 7 45.27 34.90 -18.98
N LEU A 8 44.86 34.42 -17.81
CA LEU A 8 44.06 33.22 -17.64
C LEU A 8 42.58 33.58 -17.88
N ALA A 9 42.05 33.25 -19.06
CA ALA A 9 40.63 33.35 -19.34
C ALA A 9 39.89 32.18 -18.64
N MET A 10 39.14 32.48 -17.58
CA MET A 10 38.20 31.54 -16.99
C MET A 10 37.00 31.36 -17.92
N LEU A 11 36.95 30.23 -18.62
CA LEU A 11 35.74 29.75 -19.28
C LEU A 11 34.82 29.13 -18.23
N LEU A 12 33.88 29.93 -17.73
CA LEU A 12 32.70 29.44 -17.01
C LEU A 12 31.78 28.76 -18.03
N THR A 13 31.87 27.44 -18.13
CA THR A 13 30.86 26.63 -18.83
C THR A 13 29.61 26.53 -17.94
N SER A 14 28.69 27.49 -18.11
CA SER A 14 27.32 27.34 -17.64
C SER A 14 26.55 26.47 -18.63
N CYS A 15 26.41 25.18 -18.31
CA CYS A 15 25.33 24.39 -18.89
C CYS A 15 24.05 24.79 -18.15
N GLY A 16 23.27 25.67 -18.78
CA GLY A 16 21.85 25.82 -18.48
C GLY A 16 21.05 24.56 -18.88
N LEU A 17 19.75 24.62 -18.60
CA LEU A 17 18.69 23.58 -18.66
C LEU A 17 18.47 22.86 -17.31
N ASP A 18 17.27 22.75 -16.73
CA ASP A 18 15.92 23.09 -17.19
C ASP A 18 15.11 23.63 -16.00
N LEU A 19 14.60 24.86 -16.12
CA LEU A 19 13.45 25.31 -15.33
C LEU A 19 12.18 24.94 -16.11
N ARG A 20 11.81 23.66 -16.08
CA ARG A 20 10.48 23.24 -16.50
C ARG A 20 9.57 23.24 -15.28
N GLY A 21 8.54 24.07 -15.36
CA GLY A 21 7.57 24.35 -14.32
C GLY A 21 6.87 23.12 -13.75
N GLY A 22 6.28 23.34 -12.58
CA GLY A 22 5.70 22.34 -11.70
C GLY A 22 4.72 21.39 -12.38
N GLY A 23 5.01 20.11 -12.23
CA GLY A 23 4.06 19.01 -12.25
C GLY A 23 4.64 17.97 -11.31
N GLY A 24 3.89 17.51 -10.31
CA GLY A 24 4.37 16.59 -9.27
C GLY A 24 5.00 15.32 -9.88
N GLY A 25 6.32 15.38 -10.07
CA GLY A 25 7.10 14.42 -10.84
C GLY A 25 7.45 13.22 -9.99
N GLY A 26 6.57 12.23 -9.98
CA GLY A 26 6.90 10.93 -9.41
C GLY A 26 7.92 10.18 -10.28
N ALA A 27 8.79 9.38 -9.65
CA ALA A 27 9.73 8.52 -10.37
C ALA A 27 9.05 7.22 -10.79
N GLU A 28 9.22 6.79 -12.04
CA GLU A 28 8.74 5.47 -12.50
C GLU A 28 9.75 4.37 -12.18
N THR A 29 9.25 3.18 -11.83
CA THR A 29 10.07 1.99 -11.55
C THR A 29 9.30 0.69 -11.82
N GLN A 30 9.98 -0.45 -11.66
CA GLN A 30 9.39 -1.80 -11.71
C GLN A 30 9.43 -2.45 -10.34
N PHE A 31 8.29 -2.85 -9.80
CA PHE A 31 8.17 -3.50 -8.50
C PHE A 31 7.23 -4.70 -8.59
N SER A 32 7.67 -5.85 -8.07
CA SER A 32 6.94 -7.13 -8.20
C SER A 32 6.52 -7.45 -9.65
N GLY A 33 7.36 -7.10 -10.63
CA GLY A 33 7.06 -7.30 -12.06
C GLY A 33 6.03 -6.33 -12.66
N GLN A 34 5.64 -5.28 -11.94
CA GLN A 34 4.64 -4.30 -12.37
C GLN A 34 5.26 -2.90 -12.45
N ALA A 35 4.79 -2.09 -13.40
CA ALA A 35 5.16 -0.68 -13.48
C ALA A 35 4.49 0.13 -12.36
N VAL A 36 5.28 0.96 -11.66
CA VAL A 36 4.85 1.73 -10.49
C VAL A 36 5.39 3.16 -10.57
N LYS A 37 4.53 4.13 -10.28
CA LYS A 37 4.90 5.54 -10.03
C LYS A 37 5.13 5.76 -8.55
N LEU A 38 6.28 6.29 -8.16
CA LEU A 38 6.60 6.68 -6.78
C LEU A 38 6.35 8.17 -6.60
N ILE A 39 5.52 8.55 -5.63
CA ILE A 39 5.23 9.93 -5.24
C ILE A 39 5.75 10.13 -3.82
N ALA A 40 6.88 10.81 -3.69
CA ALA A 40 7.50 11.13 -2.41
C ALA A 40 8.43 12.34 -2.56
N ASN A 41 8.86 12.89 -1.43
CA ASN A 41 10.06 13.72 -1.43
C ASN A 41 11.22 12.88 -2.00
N PRO A 42 12.13 13.46 -2.82
CA PRO A 42 13.25 12.73 -3.40
C PRO A 42 14.01 11.92 -2.34
N GLY A 43 14.15 10.61 -2.58
CA GLY A 43 14.87 9.68 -1.70
C GLY A 43 14.08 9.15 -0.49
N ALA A 44 12.89 9.70 -0.18
CA ALA A 44 12.08 9.25 0.96
C ALA A 44 11.41 7.90 0.71
N LEU A 45 10.87 7.69 -0.49
CA LEU A 45 10.44 6.38 -0.98
C LEU A 45 11.36 5.99 -2.13
N ARG A 46 11.92 4.79 -2.06
CA ARG A 46 12.79 4.24 -3.10
C ARG A 46 12.45 2.79 -3.39
N ASN A 47 12.70 2.38 -4.62
CA ASN A 47 12.75 0.98 -5.00
C ASN A 47 14.22 0.56 -5.11
N ALA A 48 14.69 -0.24 -4.14
CA ALA A 48 16.05 -0.76 -4.12
C ALA A 48 15.99 -2.26 -4.38
N ASN A 49 16.46 -2.69 -5.56
CA ASN A 49 16.51 -4.10 -5.96
C ASN A 49 15.17 -4.83 -5.86
N GLY A 50 14.08 -4.17 -6.30
CA GLY A 50 12.74 -4.77 -6.27
C GLY A 50 12.05 -4.71 -4.90
N VAL A 51 12.56 -3.92 -3.97
CA VAL A 51 11.98 -3.71 -2.64
C VAL A 51 11.65 -2.23 -2.45
N LEU A 52 10.40 -1.90 -2.13
CA LEU A 52 10.00 -0.54 -1.78
C LEU A 52 10.36 -0.25 -0.32
N GLN A 53 11.03 0.86 -0.06
CA GLN A 53 11.52 1.21 1.28
C GLN A 53 11.32 2.69 1.58
N GLY A 54 10.88 2.99 2.80
CA GLY A 54 10.84 4.33 3.36
C GLY A 54 9.42 4.88 3.50
N THR A 55 9.23 6.13 3.09
CA THR A 55 7.99 6.89 3.30
C THR A 55 7.56 7.59 2.02
N GLY A 56 6.33 7.37 1.60
CA GLY A 56 5.73 7.96 0.40
C GLY A 56 4.63 7.07 -0.20
N THR A 57 4.18 7.42 -1.39
CA THR A 57 3.11 6.70 -2.09
C THR A 57 3.62 6.01 -3.35
N SER A 58 3.11 4.82 -3.62
CA SER A 58 3.33 4.06 -4.84
C SER A 58 1.99 3.85 -5.53
N ILE A 59 1.91 4.16 -6.82
CA ILE A 59 0.71 3.96 -7.65
C ILE A 59 1.05 2.96 -8.74
N PHE A 60 0.34 1.84 -8.79
CA PHE A 60 0.54 0.84 -9.83
C PHE A 60 -0.10 1.29 -11.13
N ARG A 61 0.60 1.07 -12.25
CA ARG A 61 0.12 1.51 -13.58
C ARG A 61 -0.97 0.60 -14.13
N GLN A 62 -0.97 -0.68 -13.76
CA GLN A 62 -2.03 -1.61 -14.10
C GLN A 62 -3.32 -1.20 -13.39
N PRO A 63 -4.38 -0.82 -14.13
CA PRO A 63 -5.69 -0.56 -13.53
C PRO A 63 -6.33 -1.87 -13.05
N LEU A 64 -7.28 -1.73 -12.15
CA LEU A 64 -8.26 -2.76 -11.83
C LEU A 64 -9.22 -2.94 -13.02
N LEU A 65 -10.04 -3.99 -13.00
CA LEU A 65 -11.02 -4.25 -14.07
C LEU A 65 -12.14 -3.21 -14.16
N GLY A 66 -12.26 -2.35 -13.15
CA GLY A 66 -13.17 -1.23 -13.08
C GLY A 66 -13.47 -0.83 -11.63
N VAL A 67 -14.26 0.23 -11.44
CA VAL A 67 -14.71 0.66 -10.09
C VAL A 67 -15.49 -0.46 -9.40
N ASN A 68 -16.43 -1.08 -10.12
CA ASN A 68 -17.24 -2.18 -9.62
C ASN A 68 -16.55 -3.51 -10.00
N SER A 69 -15.47 -3.85 -9.32
CA SER A 69 -14.77 -5.12 -9.52
C SER A 69 -14.20 -5.68 -8.22
N ALA A 70 -14.06 -7.00 -8.17
CA ALA A 70 -13.22 -7.67 -7.21
C ALA A 70 -11.72 -7.57 -7.57
N ALA A 71 -10.88 -7.39 -6.57
CA ALA A 71 -9.44 -7.34 -6.71
C ALA A 71 -8.74 -8.01 -5.52
N SER A 72 -7.65 -8.74 -5.79
CA SER A 72 -6.92 -9.47 -4.77
C SER A 72 -5.45 -9.11 -4.73
N TYR A 73 -4.94 -8.84 -3.55
CA TYR A 73 -3.60 -8.32 -3.32
C TYR A 73 -2.80 -9.29 -2.47
N GLU A 74 -1.65 -9.72 -2.96
CA GLU A 74 -0.63 -10.37 -2.14
C GLU A 74 0.39 -9.31 -1.72
N VAL A 75 0.52 -9.08 -0.41
CA VAL A 75 1.45 -8.10 0.15
C VAL A 75 2.39 -8.74 1.17
N GLU A 76 3.69 -8.46 1.05
CA GLU A 76 4.72 -8.86 2.00
C GLU A 76 5.53 -7.64 2.43
N PHE A 77 5.58 -7.38 3.74
CA PHE A 77 6.17 -6.16 4.26
C PHE A 77 6.70 -6.30 5.70
N THR A 78 7.60 -5.39 6.08
CA THR A 78 8.01 -5.15 7.46
C THR A 78 7.71 -3.72 7.85
N LEU A 79 7.39 -3.51 9.13
CA LEU A 79 7.12 -2.20 9.70
C LEU A 79 8.17 -1.88 10.76
N GLN A 80 8.78 -0.70 10.69
CA GLN A 80 9.53 -0.17 11.83
C GLN A 80 8.58 0.17 12.98
N ASN A 81 9.11 0.46 14.17
CA ASN A 81 8.26 0.90 15.28
C ASN A 81 7.49 2.18 14.90
N ASN A 82 6.17 2.21 15.12
CA ASN A 82 5.24 3.24 14.61
C ASN A 82 5.21 3.37 13.08
N GLY A 83 5.75 2.38 12.37
CA GLY A 83 5.67 2.29 10.92
C GLY A 83 4.30 1.80 10.46
N GLU A 84 3.97 2.12 9.22
CA GLU A 84 2.67 1.90 8.62
C GLU A 84 2.76 1.54 7.15
N LEU A 85 1.86 0.65 6.74
CA LEU A 85 1.51 0.40 5.35
C LEU A 85 0.00 0.62 5.19
N ILE A 86 -0.40 1.44 4.22
CA ILE A 86 -1.77 1.52 3.74
C ILE A 86 -1.81 0.87 2.37
N LEU A 87 -2.55 -0.24 2.23
CA LEU A 87 -2.94 -0.78 0.94
C LEU A 87 -4.18 -0.01 0.47
N ILE A 88 -4.12 0.53 -0.75
CA ILE A 88 -5.15 1.40 -1.32
C ILE A 88 -5.75 0.70 -2.55
N SER A 89 -7.07 0.59 -2.59
CA SER A 89 -7.85 -0.10 -3.61
C SER A 89 -8.95 0.80 -4.16
N HIS A 90 -9.25 0.67 -5.45
CA HIS A 90 -10.32 1.40 -6.13
C HIS A 90 -10.30 2.92 -5.89
N GLY A 91 -9.13 3.55 -6.04
CA GLY A 91 -8.96 5.01 -6.02
C GLY A 91 -8.92 5.62 -7.42
N ASP A 92 -8.99 6.94 -7.51
CA ASP A 92 -8.73 7.69 -8.76
C ASP A 92 -7.24 7.62 -9.18
N GLU A 93 -6.83 8.34 -10.22
CA GLU A 93 -5.44 8.38 -10.69
C GLU A 93 -4.41 8.88 -9.66
N ASN A 94 -4.86 9.54 -8.61
CA ASN A 94 -4.08 10.02 -7.47
C ASN A 94 -4.42 9.25 -6.17
N LEU A 95 -5.21 8.17 -6.27
CA LEU A 95 -5.71 7.33 -5.18
C LEU A 95 -6.72 8.02 -4.23
N ASN A 96 -7.34 9.13 -4.63
CA ASN A 96 -8.43 9.72 -3.85
C ASN A 96 -9.71 8.89 -3.95
N GLY A 97 -10.62 9.06 -2.98
CA GLY A 97 -11.90 8.35 -2.96
C GLY A 97 -11.77 6.83 -2.83
N ALA A 98 -10.62 6.33 -2.41
CA ALA A 98 -10.29 4.91 -2.40
C ALA A 98 -10.83 4.17 -1.16
N PHE A 99 -10.89 2.85 -1.28
CA PHE A 99 -10.93 1.94 -0.15
C PHE A 99 -9.51 1.71 0.39
N GLN A 100 -9.33 1.78 1.70
CA GLN A 100 -8.01 1.72 2.34
C GLN A 100 -7.97 0.68 3.45
N ILE A 101 -6.85 -0.04 3.53
CA ILE A 101 -6.54 -0.98 4.60
C ILE A 101 -5.20 -0.57 5.20
N ARG A 102 -5.25 -0.11 6.44
CA ARG A 102 -4.09 0.41 7.15
C ARG A 102 -3.59 -0.62 8.15
N PHE A 103 -2.30 -0.95 8.03
CA PHE A 103 -1.54 -1.80 8.92
C PHE A 103 -0.55 -0.93 9.70
N LEU A 104 -0.78 -0.74 11.00
CA LEU A 104 0.06 0.08 11.87
C LEU A 104 0.75 -0.80 12.92
N ARG A 105 2.06 -0.65 13.05
CA ARG A 105 2.82 -1.26 14.15
C ARG A 105 2.81 -0.36 15.39
N ARG A 106 2.28 -0.85 16.50
CA ARG A 106 2.19 -0.15 17.80
C ARG A 106 3.27 -0.53 18.83
N GLY A 107 4.10 -1.54 18.54
CA GLY A 107 5.09 -2.06 19.47
C GLY A 107 5.84 -3.28 18.94
N ALA A 108 6.35 -4.13 19.82
CA ALA A 108 6.97 -5.41 19.47
C ALA A 108 6.21 -6.58 20.10
N GLY A 109 6.36 -7.79 19.56
CA GLY A 109 5.69 -8.98 20.06
C GLY A 109 4.24 -9.09 19.60
N ARG A 110 3.47 -10.02 20.17
CA ARG A 110 2.03 -10.16 19.90
C ARG A 110 1.27 -8.89 20.27
N ASN A 111 0.13 -8.66 19.63
CA ASN A 111 -0.72 -7.47 19.74
C ASN A 111 -0.06 -6.17 19.22
N SER A 112 1.03 -6.30 18.46
CA SER A 112 1.72 -5.11 17.94
C SER A 112 1.17 -4.62 16.62
N LEU A 113 0.30 -5.38 15.95
CA LEU A 113 -0.38 -4.96 14.72
C LEU A 113 -1.76 -4.40 15.03
N ASN A 114 -2.06 -3.21 14.52
CA ASN A 114 -3.41 -2.67 14.46
C ASN A 114 -3.84 -2.53 13.00
N VAL A 115 -5.01 -3.08 12.67
CA VAL A 115 -5.58 -3.02 11.32
C VAL A 115 -6.89 -2.24 11.32
N THR A 116 -6.99 -1.25 10.44
CA THR A 116 -8.22 -0.47 10.23
C THR A 116 -8.60 -0.40 8.75
N LEU A 117 -9.90 -0.42 8.47
CA LEU A 117 -10.48 -0.22 7.15
C LEU A 117 -11.02 1.21 7.05
N GLN A 118 -10.87 1.87 5.90
CA GLN A 118 -11.40 3.21 5.67
C GLN A 118 -11.95 3.39 4.25
N ALA A 119 -13.14 4.01 4.15
CA ALA A 119 -13.75 4.44 2.90
C ALA A 119 -14.87 5.46 3.20
N GLY A 120 -15.17 6.37 2.27
CA GLY A 120 -16.33 7.27 2.39
C GLY A 120 -16.38 8.13 3.66
N GLY A 121 -15.23 8.44 4.26
CA GLY A 121 -15.12 9.19 5.53
C GLY A 121 -15.37 8.37 6.80
N ALA A 122 -15.65 7.07 6.67
CA ALA A 122 -15.80 6.15 7.80
C ALA A 122 -14.53 5.33 8.01
N THR A 123 -14.18 5.08 9.28
CA THR A 123 -13.11 4.15 9.69
C THR A 123 -13.72 3.03 10.53
N ARG A 124 -13.26 1.79 10.31
CA ARG A 124 -13.64 0.59 11.08
C ARG A 124 -12.41 -0.15 11.59
N GLY A 125 -12.45 -0.58 12.83
CA GLY A 125 -11.45 -1.47 13.41
C GLY A 125 -11.69 -2.93 13.00
N SER A 126 -10.72 -3.78 13.32
CA SER A 126 -10.74 -5.21 13.07
C SER A 126 -11.21 -6.01 14.29
N ILE A 127 -12.24 -5.50 14.98
CA ILE A 127 -12.81 -6.12 16.18
C ILE A 127 -14.02 -6.98 15.79
N ASN A 128 -14.14 -8.18 16.36
CA ASN A 128 -15.31 -9.05 16.17
C ASN A 128 -16.49 -8.72 17.12
N ASP A 129 -17.60 -9.42 16.95
CA ASP A 129 -18.81 -9.31 17.79
C ASP A 129 -18.58 -9.55 19.30
N GLN A 130 -17.46 -10.18 19.68
CA GLN A 130 -17.05 -10.40 21.07
C GLN A 130 -16.12 -9.30 21.62
N GLY A 131 -15.80 -8.27 20.84
CA GLY A 131 -14.87 -7.22 21.27
C GLY A 131 -13.39 -7.59 21.15
N VAL A 132 -13.06 -8.70 20.48
CA VAL A 132 -11.68 -9.18 20.31
C VAL A 132 -11.08 -8.64 19.01
N ASP A 133 -9.86 -8.11 19.09
CA ASP A 133 -9.06 -7.73 17.92
C ASP A 133 -8.60 -8.99 17.17
N LEU A 134 -8.99 -9.11 15.91
CA LEU A 134 -8.69 -10.23 15.02
C LEU A 134 -7.20 -10.39 14.73
N PHE A 135 -6.40 -9.33 14.92
CA PHE A 135 -4.96 -9.30 14.69
C PHE A 135 -4.15 -9.33 16.00
N SER A 136 -4.80 -9.52 17.16
CA SER A 136 -4.17 -9.62 18.49
C SER A 136 -3.00 -10.62 18.55
N ASN A 137 -3.07 -11.74 17.81
CA ASN A 137 -2.01 -12.75 17.79
C ASN A 137 -0.90 -12.48 16.75
N VAL A 138 -0.89 -11.32 16.09
CA VAL A 138 0.11 -10.97 15.08
C VAL A 138 1.24 -10.16 15.71
N ASP A 139 2.48 -10.55 15.38
CA ASP A 139 3.69 -9.84 15.75
C ASP A 139 4.21 -9.04 14.55
N ALA A 140 3.93 -7.74 14.55
CA ALA A 140 4.36 -6.80 13.52
C ALA A 140 5.86 -6.47 13.57
N SER A 141 6.62 -7.01 14.54
CA SER A 141 8.09 -6.93 14.51
C SER A 141 8.74 -7.90 13.53
N LEU A 142 7.99 -8.89 13.07
CA LEU A 142 8.40 -9.86 12.06
C LEU A 142 7.87 -9.44 10.68
N PRO A 143 8.42 -10.02 9.58
CA PRO A 143 7.81 -9.91 8.26
C PRO A 143 6.35 -10.38 8.29
N LEU A 144 5.47 -9.55 7.72
CA LEU A 144 4.05 -9.79 7.59
C LEU A 144 3.74 -10.15 6.14
N ARG A 145 2.92 -11.19 5.93
CA ARG A 145 2.49 -11.61 4.60
C ARG A 145 0.99 -11.85 4.60
N PHE A 146 0.26 -11.06 3.83
CA PHE A 146 -1.19 -11.13 3.75
C PHE A 146 -1.67 -11.33 2.31
N GLN A 147 -2.74 -12.10 2.16
CA GLN A 147 -3.63 -12.00 1.02
C GLN A 147 -4.82 -11.14 1.43
N VAL A 148 -5.17 -10.16 0.61
CA VAL A 148 -6.29 -9.26 0.82
C VAL A 148 -7.19 -9.31 -0.40
N ASP A 149 -8.47 -9.64 -0.23
CA ASP A 149 -9.45 -9.70 -1.32
C ASP A 149 -10.51 -8.63 -1.07
N VAL A 150 -10.66 -7.70 -2.00
CA VAL A 150 -11.58 -6.56 -1.93
C VAL A 150 -12.60 -6.67 -3.06
N HIS A 151 -13.83 -6.98 -2.70
CA HIS A 151 -14.99 -7.06 -3.57
C HIS A 151 -15.71 -5.72 -3.55
N ASN A 152 -15.32 -4.82 -4.45
CA ASN A 152 -15.93 -3.50 -4.59
C ASN A 152 -17.13 -3.50 -5.55
N ASP A 153 -17.60 -4.67 -5.96
CA ASP A 153 -18.75 -4.95 -6.82
C ASP A 153 -19.97 -5.49 -6.05
N GLU A 154 -19.78 -5.90 -4.80
CA GLU A 154 -20.83 -6.50 -4.02
C GLU A 154 -21.60 -5.49 -3.14
N GLY A 155 -22.93 -5.44 -3.28
CA GLY A 155 -23.82 -4.74 -2.34
C GLY A 155 -23.58 -3.23 -2.20
N ALA A 156 -23.93 -2.68 -1.02
CA ALA A 156 -23.80 -1.24 -0.75
C ALA A 156 -22.41 -0.81 -0.22
N ALA A 157 -21.60 -1.76 0.26
CA ALA A 157 -20.26 -1.55 0.81
C ALA A 157 -19.35 -2.71 0.40
N SER A 158 -18.04 -2.48 0.24
CA SER A 158 -17.13 -3.53 -0.23
C SER A 158 -17.09 -4.71 0.73
N HIS A 159 -17.01 -5.93 0.22
CA HIS A 159 -16.71 -7.10 1.03
C HIS A 159 -15.20 -7.36 1.02
N VAL A 160 -14.62 -7.55 2.19
CA VAL A 160 -13.16 -7.63 2.35
C VAL A 160 -12.82 -8.86 3.16
N LEU A 161 -11.87 -9.62 2.64
CA LEU A 161 -11.27 -10.75 3.33
C LEU A 161 -9.76 -10.54 3.46
N ILE A 162 -9.20 -10.89 4.62
CA ILE A 162 -7.76 -10.84 4.87
C ILE A 162 -7.31 -12.17 5.46
N TRP A 163 -6.33 -12.81 4.83
CA TRP A 163 -5.66 -14.02 5.31
C TRP A 163 -4.20 -13.73 5.64
N ASP A 164 -3.74 -14.24 6.78
CA ASP A 164 -2.31 -14.40 7.05
C ASP A 164 -1.81 -15.65 6.32
N ILE A 165 -1.07 -15.44 5.23
CA ILE A 165 -0.58 -16.51 4.36
C ILE A 165 0.74 -17.12 4.86
N THR A 166 1.25 -16.66 6.01
CA THR A 166 2.27 -17.42 6.76
C THR A 166 1.66 -18.60 7.53
N ARG A 167 0.35 -18.54 7.82
CA ARG A 167 -0.38 -19.54 8.62
C ARG A 167 -1.33 -20.41 7.80
N THR A 168 -1.76 -19.92 6.63
CA THR A 168 -2.69 -20.62 5.74
C THR A 168 -1.92 -21.20 4.54
N ARG A 169 -2.16 -22.47 4.19
CA ARG A 169 -1.46 -23.17 3.09
C ARG A 169 -2.00 -22.79 1.70
N ASP A 170 -2.09 -21.50 1.38
CA ASP A 170 -2.63 -20.99 0.12
C ASP A 170 -4.07 -21.45 -0.20
N VAL A 171 -4.81 -21.93 0.82
CA VAL A 171 -6.23 -22.28 0.72
C VAL A 171 -7.04 -21.08 1.18
N PHE A 172 -7.55 -20.31 0.23
CA PHE A 172 -8.34 -19.10 0.47
C PHE A 172 -9.80 -19.43 0.75
N ASN A 173 -10.07 -19.92 1.96
CA ASN A 173 -11.43 -20.18 2.43
C ASN A 173 -11.93 -18.96 3.25
N PRO A 174 -13.13 -18.41 2.96
CA PRO A 174 -13.70 -17.31 3.74
C PRO A 174 -13.80 -17.56 5.25
N PHE A 175 -13.99 -18.80 5.67
CA PHE A 175 -14.08 -19.19 7.09
C PHE A 175 -12.71 -19.15 7.80
N THR A 176 -11.61 -19.29 7.06
CA THR A 176 -10.25 -19.24 7.60
C THR A 176 -9.62 -17.86 7.49
N ALA A 177 -10.33 -16.87 6.93
CA ALA A 177 -9.88 -15.49 6.94
C ALA A 177 -9.76 -14.97 8.39
N LEU A 178 -8.74 -14.15 8.63
CA LEU A 178 -8.61 -13.41 9.88
C LEU A 178 -9.75 -12.40 9.99
N LEU A 179 -9.98 -11.67 8.90
CA LEU A 179 -11.06 -10.70 8.76
C LEU A 179 -11.94 -11.10 7.58
N ASN A 180 -13.25 -11.03 7.79
CA ASN A 180 -14.28 -11.15 6.78
C ASN A 180 -15.38 -10.15 7.16
N THR A 181 -15.55 -9.08 6.36
CA THR A 181 -16.51 -8.01 6.70
C THR A 181 -17.98 -8.41 6.58
N ARG A 182 -18.31 -9.59 6.06
CA ARG A 182 -19.68 -10.12 6.02
C ARG A 182 -19.99 -11.09 7.16
N ASP A 183 -19.00 -11.62 7.86
CA ASP A 183 -19.22 -12.53 9.00
C ASP A 183 -19.07 -11.75 10.32
N PRO A 184 -20.14 -11.62 11.13
CA PRO A 184 -20.09 -10.87 12.40
C PRO A 184 -19.04 -11.41 13.38
N ARG A 185 -18.72 -12.71 13.32
CA ARG A 185 -17.68 -13.36 14.13
C ARG A 185 -16.26 -12.96 13.71
N LYS A 186 -16.15 -12.30 12.54
CA LYS A 186 -14.91 -11.87 11.87
C LYS A 186 -14.94 -10.38 11.50
N SER A 187 -15.98 -9.64 11.89
CA SER A 187 -16.08 -8.18 11.87
C SER A 187 -17.38 -7.73 12.53
N ASN A 188 -17.30 -6.92 13.59
CA ASN A 188 -18.50 -6.38 14.25
C ASN A 188 -19.20 -5.29 13.42
N TYR A 189 -18.45 -4.58 12.58
CA TYR A 189 -18.90 -3.31 11.99
C TYR A 189 -19.12 -3.36 10.48
N GLY A 190 -18.84 -4.51 9.86
CA GLY A 190 -18.78 -4.63 8.41
C GLY A 190 -17.72 -3.74 7.78
N SER A 191 -17.91 -3.41 6.51
CA SER A 191 -17.01 -2.55 5.74
C SER A 191 -17.42 -1.07 5.80
N PRO A 192 -16.47 -0.12 5.84
CA PRO A 192 -16.76 1.31 5.93
C PRO A 192 -17.44 1.93 4.70
N GLY A 193 -17.41 1.28 3.54
CA GLY A 193 -17.91 1.86 2.29
C GLY A 193 -17.28 1.22 1.07
N ARG A 194 -17.18 1.98 -0.04
CA ARG A 194 -16.60 1.57 -1.33
C ARG A 194 -15.52 2.54 -1.80
N GLY A 195 -14.61 2.05 -2.63
CA GLY A 195 -13.75 2.91 -3.43
C GLY A 195 -14.46 3.39 -4.70
N ALA A 196 -14.02 4.51 -5.27
CA ALA A 196 -14.67 5.21 -6.37
C ALA A 196 -13.92 5.18 -7.72
N GLY A 197 -12.74 4.57 -7.79
CA GLY A 197 -11.91 4.54 -9.00
C GLY A 197 -11.39 3.14 -9.35
N ASP A 198 -10.50 3.09 -10.35
CA ASP A 198 -9.94 1.85 -10.92
C ASP A 198 -8.44 1.68 -10.63
N ARG A 199 -7.88 2.48 -9.73
CA ARG A 199 -6.46 2.44 -9.37
C ARG A 199 -6.23 1.85 -8.01
N TRP A 200 -5.01 1.35 -7.84
CA TRP A 200 -4.55 0.79 -6.60
C TRP A 200 -3.10 1.18 -6.35
N GLY A 201 -2.69 1.07 -5.10
CA GLY A 201 -1.41 1.58 -4.67
C GLY A 201 -1.13 1.24 -3.22
N MET A 202 0.00 1.76 -2.74
CA MET A 202 0.36 1.66 -1.34
C MET A 202 0.95 2.98 -0.86
N GLN A 203 0.60 3.37 0.36
CA GLN A 203 1.28 4.43 1.09
C GLN A 203 2.10 3.81 2.22
N LEU A 204 3.36 4.17 2.30
CA LEU A 204 4.32 3.67 3.26
C LEU A 204 4.72 4.80 4.20
N GLN A 205 4.91 4.46 5.48
CA GLN A 205 5.60 5.30 6.45
C GLN A 205 6.54 4.41 7.26
N ASN A 206 7.85 4.60 7.12
CA ASN A 206 8.87 3.78 7.79
C ASN A 206 8.61 2.26 7.61
N ALA A 207 8.24 1.89 6.39
CA ALA A 207 7.91 0.51 6.02
C ALA A 207 8.85 0.01 4.91
N THR A 208 8.93 -1.30 4.78
CA THR A 208 9.59 -1.97 3.66
C THR A 208 8.61 -2.98 3.08
N VAL A 209 8.36 -2.92 1.77
CA VAL A 209 7.48 -3.85 1.06
C VAL A 209 8.31 -4.64 0.07
N ALA A 210 8.41 -5.95 0.31
CA ALA A 210 9.14 -6.89 -0.54
C ALA A 210 8.26 -7.43 -1.68
N ARG A 211 6.94 -7.42 -1.50
CA ARG A 211 5.98 -7.93 -2.49
C ARG A 211 4.68 -7.13 -2.44
N GLY A 212 4.17 -6.78 -3.61
CA GLY A 212 2.85 -6.18 -3.80
C GLY A 212 2.33 -6.54 -5.18
N LEU A 213 1.47 -7.57 -5.23
CA LEU A 213 0.97 -8.14 -6.48
C LEU A 213 -0.54 -8.02 -6.55
N LEU A 214 -1.05 -7.54 -7.68
CA LEU A 214 -2.43 -7.76 -8.05
C LEU A 214 -2.55 -9.18 -8.60
N SER A 215 -3.36 -10.00 -7.94
CA SER A 215 -3.65 -11.38 -8.31
C SER A 215 -5.11 -11.53 -8.68
N THR A 216 -5.46 -12.68 -9.25
CA THR A 216 -6.87 -13.02 -9.46
C THR A 216 -7.63 -13.03 -8.13
N PRO A 217 -8.88 -12.54 -8.09
CA PRO A 217 -9.80 -12.71 -6.96
C PRO A 217 -9.75 -14.13 -6.42
N LYS A 218 -9.59 -14.27 -5.10
CA LYS A 218 -9.47 -15.60 -4.47
C LYS A 218 -10.80 -16.23 -4.19
N PHE A 219 -11.79 -15.39 -3.99
CA PHE A 219 -13.18 -15.78 -3.89
C PHE A 219 -13.92 -15.19 -5.09
N LEU A 220 -14.86 -15.95 -5.64
CA LEU A 220 -15.86 -15.47 -6.58
C LEU A 220 -17.19 -15.98 -6.01
N ASP A 221 -18.12 -15.07 -5.73
CA ASP A 221 -19.51 -15.41 -5.38
C ASP A 221 -20.16 -16.28 -6.49
#